data_AF-A0A7S4WGC5-F1
#
_entry.id   AF-A0A7S4WGC5-F1
#
_cell.length_a   1.000
_cell.length_b   1.000
_cell.length_c   1.000
_cell.angle_alpha   90.00
_cell.angle_beta   90.00
_cell.angle_gamma   90.00
#
_symmetry.space_group_name_H-M   'P 1'
#
loop_
_entity.id
_entity.type
_entity.pdbx_description
1 polymer ?
#
loop_
_entity_poly.entity_id
_entity_poly.type
_entity_poly.pdbx_seq_one_letter_code
_entity_poly.pdbx_strand_id
1 'polypeptide(L)'
;AGATAAAAASRPQRSRQAGRGRAGRRVATVDPPAAPAKVGERKDLGAILPDCPSTVWKADDIDIDQLPEVAETAPLVIDALELGEKLQSGREAEYFAQQREAIMEQLQRHGAILFRNFGMMKDAAGFRAMYEALQLNPCLDPIHTSGLREMVEKKDAVYEAVNKPSLAQHFVGLHNESTFVKTATYGAFVCFKPASEGGGEFIIADGAKIINGLDKDVLRRLYERKVRISVSNLDLN
;
A
#
# COMPACT_ATOMS: atom_id res chain seq x y z
N ALA A 1 -75.36 -31.66 -6.25
CA ALA A 1 -75.62 -32.79 -7.16
C ALA A 1 -75.32 -32.31 -8.58
N GLY A 2 -74.53 -32.96 -9.43
CA GLY A 2 -73.84 -34.23 -9.35
C GLY A 2 -72.48 -34.13 -10.05
N ALA A 3 -71.71 -35.21 -9.87
CA ALA A 3 -70.30 -35.34 -10.15
C ALA A 3 -69.98 -35.54 -11.64
N THR A 4 -68.76 -35.14 -12.04
CA THR A 4 -68.00 -35.81 -13.11
C THR A 4 -66.51 -35.76 -12.81
N ALA A 5 -65.85 -36.81 -13.29
CA ALA A 5 -64.65 -37.41 -12.75
C ALA A 5 -63.34 -36.83 -13.28
N ALA A 6 -62.29 -37.19 -12.54
CA ALA A 6 -60.88 -36.90 -12.76
C ALA A 6 -60.32 -37.46 -14.08
N ALA A 7 -59.40 -36.69 -14.68
CA ALA A 7 -58.41 -37.19 -15.63
C ALA A 7 -57.04 -36.66 -15.22
N ALA A 8 -56.18 -37.58 -14.81
CA ALA A 8 -54.79 -37.33 -14.46
C ALA A 8 -53.97 -37.05 -15.73
N ALA A 9 -53.33 -35.89 -15.78
CA ALA A 9 -52.34 -35.54 -16.81
C ALA A 9 -50.98 -35.36 -16.14
N SER A 10 -50.16 -36.40 -16.23
CA SER A 10 -48.75 -36.40 -15.86
C SER A 10 -47.96 -35.48 -16.78
N ARG A 11 -47.40 -34.39 -16.24
CA ARG A 11 -46.40 -33.55 -16.91
C ARG A 11 -44.99 -33.89 -16.42
N PRO A 12 -44.00 -34.02 -17.31
CA PRO A 12 -42.65 -34.42 -16.93
C PRO A 12 -41.91 -33.26 -16.25
N GLN A 13 -41.38 -33.52 -15.05
CA GLN A 13 -40.41 -32.66 -14.39
C GLN A 13 -39.08 -32.70 -15.18
N ARG A 14 -38.76 -31.63 -15.91
CA ARG A 14 -37.38 -31.34 -16.32
C ARG A 14 -36.68 -30.66 -15.15
N SER A 15 -35.98 -31.44 -14.33
CA SER A 15 -35.03 -30.91 -13.36
C SER A 15 -33.82 -30.33 -14.09
N ARG A 16 -33.71 -29.00 -14.09
CA ARG A 16 -32.45 -28.30 -14.36
C ARG A 16 -31.68 -28.24 -13.05
N GLN A 17 -30.62 -29.02 -12.91
CA GLN A 17 -29.54 -28.70 -11.97
C GLN A 17 -28.22 -29.20 -12.57
N ALA A 18 -27.56 -28.30 -13.30
CA ALA A 18 -26.20 -28.49 -13.79
C ALA A 18 -25.21 -27.95 -12.75
N GLY A 19 -24.24 -28.79 -12.39
CA GLY A 19 -22.87 -28.39 -12.03
C GLY A 19 -22.65 -27.69 -10.69
N ARG A 20 -22.50 -28.46 -9.60
CA ARG A 20 -21.69 -28.03 -8.45
C ARG A 20 -20.22 -27.99 -8.86
N GLY A 21 -19.76 -26.85 -9.37
CA GLY A 21 -18.33 -26.56 -9.50
C GLY A 21 -17.73 -26.29 -8.12
N ARG A 22 -16.99 -27.24 -7.57
CA ARG A 22 -16.21 -27.07 -6.34
C ARG A 22 -15.02 -26.15 -6.70
N ALA A 23 -15.17 -24.85 -6.49
CA ALA A 23 -14.05 -23.92 -6.63
C ALA A 23 -13.03 -24.23 -5.52
N GLY A 24 -11.95 -24.92 -5.88
CA GLY A 24 -10.81 -25.13 -4.99
C GLY A 24 -10.27 -23.79 -4.54
N ARG A 25 -10.22 -23.59 -3.22
CA ARG A 25 -9.62 -22.44 -2.56
C ARG A 25 -8.13 -22.44 -2.89
N ARG A 26 -7.71 -21.69 -3.92
CA ARG A 26 -6.29 -21.45 -4.19
C ARG A 26 -5.79 -20.46 -3.16
N VAL A 27 -5.12 -20.98 -2.14
CA VAL A 27 -4.24 -20.18 -1.28
C VAL A 27 -3.09 -19.72 -2.17
N ALA A 28 -2.86 -18.40 -2.24
CA ALA A 28 -1.68 -17.86 -2.90
C ALA A 28 -0.45 -18.32 -2.09
N THR A 29 0.27 -19.31 -2.60
CA THR A 29 1.60 -19.63 -2.12
C THR A 29 2.55 -18.58 -2.69
N VAL A 30 3.29 -17.92 -1.81
CA VAL A 30 4.40 -17.05 -2.20
C VAL A 30 5.49 -17.98 -2.76
N ASP A 31 5.81 -17.84 -4.04
CA ASP A 31 6.91 -18.59 -4.64
C ASP A 31 8.23 -18.20 -3.95
N PRO A 32 9.16 -19.14 -3.71
CA PRO A 32 10.45 -18.84 -3.12
C PRO A 32 11.27 -17.90 -4.04
N PRO A 33 12.13 -17.04 -3.47
CA PRO A 33 12.83 -16.02 -4.24
C PRO A 33 13.79 -16.66 -5.25
N ALA A 34 13.74 -16.15 -6.49
CA ALA A 34 14.75 -16.44 -7.49
C ALA A 34 16.12 -15.91 -7.04
N ALA A 35 17.18 -16.61 -7.47
CA ALA A 35 18.58 -16.26 -7.22
C ALA A 35 18.89 -14.77 -7.51
N PRO A 36 19.90 -14.17 -6.84
CA PRO A 36 20.23 -12.75 -7.00
C PRO A 36 20.47 -12.44 -8.49
N ALA A 37 19.63 -11.56 -9.03
CA ALA A 37 19.72 -11.13 -10.41
C ALA A 37 21.06 -10.40 -10.59
N LYS A 38 21.85 -10.86 -11.56
CA LYS A 38 22.91 -10.02 -12.17
C LYS A 38 22.25 -8.73 -12.62
N VAL A 39 22.92 -7.59 -12.43
CA VAL A 39 22.48 -6.27 -12.90
C VAL A 39 22.34 -6.30 -14.43
N GLY A 40 21.20 -6.81 -14.90
CA GLY A 40 20.77 -6.77 -16.29
C GLY A 40 20.09 -5.43 -16.56
N GLU A 41 20.04 -5.05 -17.83
CA GLU A 41 19.37 -3.84 -18.30
C GLU A 41 18.00 -3.67 -17.63
N ARG A 42 17.76 -2.46 -17.11
CA ARG A 42 16.52 -2.09 -16.44
C ARG A 42 15.35 -2.46 -17.33
N LYS A 43 14.36 -3.15 -16.76
CA LYS A 43 13.13 -3.46 -17.48
C LYS A 43 12.42 -2.14 -17.72
N ASP A 44 12.42 -1.66 -18.98
CA ASP A 44 11.57 -0.55 -19.38
C ASP A 44 10.13 -0.90 -18.96
N LEU A 45 9.53 -0.11 -18.07
CA LEU A 45 8.15 -0.31 -17.63
C LEU A 45 7.18 -0.09 -18.80
N GLY A 46 7.67 0.39 -19.95
CA GLY A 46 6.92 0.60 -21.17
C GLY A 46 5.85 1.67 -21.00
N ALA A 47 4.86 1.66 -21.90
CA ALA A 47 3.79 2.65 -21.90
C ALA A 47 2.71 2.44 -20.82
N ILE A 48 2.72 1.34 -20.05
CA ILE A 48 1.62 0.99 -19.14
C ILE A 48 2.15 0.32 -17.87
N LEU A 49 2.28 1.11 -16.80
CA LEU A 49 2.36 0.57 -15.44
C LEU A 49 1.13 -0.30 -15.17
N PRO A 50 1.28 -1.50 -14.57
CA PRO A 50 0.13 -2.31 -14.22
C PRO A 50 -0.70 -1.58 -13.16
N ASP A 51 -2.00 -1.79 -13.20
CA ASP A 51 -2.88 -1.33 -12.13
C ASP A 51 -2.43 -1.85 -10.75
N CYS A 52 -2.57 -1.03 -9.71
CA CYS A 52 -2.40 -1.52 -8.35
C CYS A 52 -3.41 -2.64 -8.04
N PRO A 53 -3.04 -3.62 -7.18
CA PRO A 53 -3.93 -4.71 -6.83
C PRO A 53 -5.19 -4.18 -6.15
N SER A 54 -6.30 -4.90 -6.33
CA SER A 54 -7.57 -4.58 -5.66
C SER A 54 -7.39 -4.63 -4.14
N THR A 55 -7.95 -3.66 -3.43
CA THR A 55 -7.90 -3.68 -1.97
C THR A 55 -8.71 -4.85 -1.43
N VAL A 56 -8.11 -5.60 -0.50
CA VAL A 56 -8.78 -6.64 0.29
C VAL A 56 -8.94 -6.15 1.71
N TRP A 57 -10.19 -5.93 2.12
CA TRP A 57 -10.52 -5.51 3.48
C TRP A 57 -10.79 -6.72 4.36
N LYS A 58 -9.96 -6.93 5.38
CA LYS A 58 -10.26 -7.85 6.49
C LYS A 58 -10.83 -7.06 7.65
N ALA A 59 -12.12 -6.77 7.58
CA ALA A 59 -12.81 -5.89 8.52
C ALA A 59 -13.84 -6.60 9.39
N ASP A 60 -13.91 -7.93 9.31
CA ASP A 60 -14.77 -8.78 10.12
C ASP A 60 -13.93 -9.47 11.22
N ASP A 61 -14.61 -9.90 12.29
CA ASP A 61 -14.05 -10.67 13.41
C ASP A 61 -12.82 -10.02 14.09
N ILE A 62 -12.77 -8.68 14.15
CA ILE A 62 -11.76 -7.96 14.91
C ILE A 62 -12.08 -8.05 16.40
N ASP A 63 -11.18 -8.65 17.18
CA ASP A 63 -11.25 -8.66 18.64
C ASP A 63 -10.67 -7.34 19.19
N ILE A 64 -11.56 -6.43 19.56
CA ILE A 64 -11.20 -5.10 20.10
C ILE A 64 -10.53 -5.19 21.48
N ASP A 65 -10.85 -6.26 22.22
CA ASP A 65 -10.31 -6.47 23.56
C ASP A 65 -8.94 -7.16 23.50
N GLN A 66 -8.58 -7.75 22.36
CA GLN A 66 -7.29 -8.42 22.09
C GLN A 66 -6.58 -7.88 20.83
N LEU A 67 -6.41 -6.56 20.76
CA LEU A 67 -5.63 -5.96 19.68
C LEU A 67 -4.13 -6.27 19.81
N PRO A 68 -3.40 -6.42 18.69
CA PRO A 68 -1.95 -6.63 18.72
C PRO A 68 -1.23 -5.49 19.45
N GLU A 69 -0.25 -5.83 20.29
CA GLU A 69 0.60 -4.85 20.93
C GLU A 69 1.50 -4.14 19.89
N VAL A 70 1.66 -2.83 20.06
CA VAL A 70 2.57 -2.02 19.24
C VAL A 70 3.75 -1.63 20.11
N ALA A 71 4.81 -2.45 20.04
CA ALA A 71 6.00 -2.28 20.87
C ALA A 71 7.04 -1.34 20.25
N GLU A 72 7.01 -1.17 18.93
CA GLU A 72 8.07 -0.50 18.18
C GLU A 72 7.66 0.93 17.79
N THR A 73 8.66 1.79 17.62
CA THR A 73 8.44 3.16 17.15
C THR A 73 8.61 3.26 15.64
N ALA A 74 7.74 4.06 15.01
CA ALA A 74 7.84 4.46 13.61
C ALA A 74 8.31 5.93 13.48
N PRO A 75 9.18 6.28 12.53
CA PRO A 75 9.88 5.37 11.62
C PRO A 75 11.16 4.80 12.26
N LEU A 76 11.57 3.60 11.85
CA LEU A 76 12.96 3.18 12.04
C LEU A 76 13.86 4.05 11.16
N VAL A 77 14.93 4.63 11.72
CA VAL A 77 15.89 5.39 10.93
C VAL A 77 17.04 4.47 10.52
N ILE A 78 17.31 4.42 9.21
CA ILE A 78 18.51 3.81 8.66
C ILE A 78 19.32 4.94 8.03
N ASP A 79 20.41 5.33 8.69
CA ASP A 79 21.25 6.45 8.28
C ASP A 79 22.55 5.94 7.61
N ALA A 80 22.78 6.33 6.37
CA ALA A 80 23.97 5.99 5.61
C ALA A 80 25.28 6.41 6.32
N LEU A 81 25.27 7.50 7.08
CA LEU A 81 26.44 7.96 7.83
C LEU A 81 26.76 7.04 9.03
N GLU A 82 25.75 6.38 9.60
CA GLU A 82 25.91 5.44 10.71
C GLU A 82 26.31 4.04 10.25
N LEU A 83 26.06 3.70 8.98
CA LEU A 83 26.44 2.40 8.41
C LEU A 83 27.96 2.25 8.24
N GLY A 84 28.69 3.36 8.11
CA GLY A 84 30.15 3.36 8.01
C GLY A 84 30.68 2.41 6.93
N GLU A 85 31.62 1.53 7.29
CA GLU A 85 32.23 0.56 6.38
C GLU A 85 31.26 -0.46 5.76
N LYS A 86 30.06 -0.63 6.34
CA LYS A 86 29.02 -1.51 5.78
C LYS A 86 28.42 -0.95 4.49
N LEU A 87 28.56 0.35 4.24
CA LEU A 87 28.06 1.02 3.04
C LEU A 87 29.24 1.60 2.25
N GLN A 88 29.70 0.85 1.25
CA GLN A 88 30.74 1.34 0.36
C GLN A 88 30.18 2.45 -0.55
N SER A 89 30.92 3.56 -0.67
CA SER A 89 30.55 4.67 -1.55
C SER A 89 30.33 4.19 -2.99
N GLY A 90 29.23 4.62 -3.60
CA GLY A 90 28.85 4.21 -4.97
C GLY A 90 28.29 2.79 -5.09
N ARG A 91 28.12 2.07 -3.98
CA ARG A 91 27.61 0.68 -3.94
C ARG A 91 26.29 0.57 -3.18
N GLU A 92 25.57 1.68 -3.02
CA GLU A 92 24.33 1.75 -2.23
C GLU A 92 23.22 0.82 -2.77
N ALA A 93 23.09 0.69 -4.09
CA ALA A 93 22.12 -0.24 -4.69
C ALA A 93 22.40 -1.71 -4.30
N GLU A 94 23.68 -2.08 -4.17
CA GLU A 94 24.07 -3.42 -3.76
C GLU A 94 23.80 -3.65 -2.27
N TYR A 95 23.97 -2.62 -1.44
CA TYR A 95 23.57 -2.66 -0.04
C TYR A 95 22.07 -2.96 0.08
N PHE A 96 21.21 -2.24 -0.64
CA PHE A 96 19.76 -2.50 -0.61
C PHE A 96 19.41 -3.91 -1.09
N ALA A 97 20.07 -4.39 -2.16
CA ALA A 97 19.83 -5.74 -2.67
C ALA A 97 20.26 -6.83 -1.67
N GLN A 98 21.38 -6.64 -0.97
CA GLN A 98 21.90 -7.58 0.02
C GLN A 98 21.10 -7.54 1.33
N GLN A 99 20.65 -6.36 1.75
CA GLN A 99 19.90 -6.16 2.99
C GLN A 99 18.38 -6.24 2.80
N ARG A 100 17.90 -6.52 1.59
CA ARG A 100 16.47 -6.53 1.25
C ARG A 100 15.62 -7.25 2.29
N GLU A 101 15.97 -8.48 2.63
CA GLU A 101 15.16 -9.30 3.54
C GLU A 101 15.07 -8.68 4.93
N ALA A 102 16.20 -8.24 5.48
CA ALA A 102 16.25 -7.55 6.77
C ALA A 102 15.49 -6.22 6.74
N ILE A 103 15.62 -5.44 5.66
CA ILE A 103 14.91 -4.17 5.49
C ILE A 103 13.40 -4.40 5.40
N MET A 104 12.95 -5.41 4.65
CA MET A 104 11.52 -5.72 4.51
C MET A 104 10.93 -6.25 5.82
N GLU A 105 11.69 -7.04 6.59
CA GLU A 105 11.30 -7.47 7.94
C GLU A 105 11.18 -6.27 8.88
N GLN A 106 12.18 -5.37 8.89
CA GLN A 106 12.14 -4.14 9.67
C GLN A 106 10.97 -3.25 9.26
N LEU A 107 10.64 -3.15 7.97
CA LEU A 107 9.52 -2.36 7.50
C LEU A 107 8.20 -2.92 8.02
N GLN A 108 8.03 -4.25 8.01
CA GLN A 108 6.84 -4.90 8.58
C GLN A 108 6.74 -4.70 10.10
N ARG A 109 7.88 -4.72 10.79
CA ARG A 109 7.94 -4.58 12.26
C ARG A 109 7.69 -3.14 12.72
N HIS A 110 8.26 -2.16 12.04
CA HIS A 110 8.21 -0.74 12.44
C HIS A 110 7.12 0.06 11.71
N GLY A 111 6.51 -0.49 10.66
CA GLY A 111 5.49 0.16 9.84
C GLY A 111 6.03 1.22 8.86
N ALA A 112 7.15 1.87 9.19
CA ALA A 112 7.83 2.81 8.31
C ALA A 112 9.35 2.82 8.55
N ILE A 113 10.12 3.09 7.49
CA ILE A 113 11.57 3.29 7.54
C ILE A 113 11.90 4.65 6.91
N LEU A 114 12.72 5.44 7.61
CA LEU A 114 13.37 6.63 7.07
C LEU A 114 14.79 6.29 6.66
N PHE A 115 15.04 6.20 5.36
CA PHE A 115 16.40 6.14 4.82
C PHE A 115 16.99 7.55 4.76
N ARG A 116 18.05 7.81 5.53
CA ARG A 116 18.70 9.13 5.64
C ARG A 116 20.11 9.10 5.05
N ASN A 117 20.51 10.22 4.44
CA ASN A 117 21.88 10.47 3.93
C ASN A 117 22.39 9.54 2.82
N PHE A 118 21.52 8.76 2.16
CA PHE A 118 21.89 7.98 0.97
C PHE A 118 22.10 8.89 -0.24
N GLY A 119 23.25 8.73 -0.91
CA GLY A 119 23.60 9.51 -2.09
C GLY A 119 22.81 9.10 -3.34
N MET A 120 22.37 7.85 -3.44
CA MET A 120 21.74 7.33 -4.64
C MET A 120 20.33 7.89 -4.87
N MET A 121 19.59 8.24 -3.83
CA MET A 121 18.17 8.65 -3.96
C MET A 121 17.97 10.16 -4.19
N LYS A 122 18.99 10.86 -4.70
CA LYS A 122 18.94 12.32 -4.95
C LYS A 122 18.17 12.70 -6.22
N ASP A 123 17.87 11.74 -7.08
CA ASP A 123 17.09 11.92 -8.30
C ASP A 123 16.11 10.76 -8.53
N ALA A 124 15.22 10.91 -9.52
CA ALA A 124 14.19 9.93 -9.83
C ALA A 124 14.77 8.56 -10.22
N ALA A 125 15.86 8.55 -10.99
CA ALA A 125 16.47 7.32 -11.48
C ALA A 125 17.10 6.50 -10.35
N GLY A 126 17.77 7.16 -9.40
CA GLY A 126 18.37 6.50 -8.26
C GLY A 126 17.35 6.12 -7.18
N PHE A 127 16.29 6.91 -6.99
CA PHE A 127 15.15 6.50 -6.17
C PHE A 127 14.47 5.24 -6.73
N ARG A 128 14.26 5.20 -8.06
CA ARG A 128 13.77 4.02 -8.76
C ARG A 128 14.67 2.80 -8.56
N ALA A 129 15.98 2.99 -8.66
CA ALA A 129 16.95 1.91 -8.46
C ALA A 129 16.92 1.32 -7.04
N MET A 130 16.71 2.15 -6.02
CA MET A 130 16.51 1.66 -4.64
C MET A 130 15.26 0.80 -4.54
N TYR A 131 14.15 1.28 -5.13
CA TYR A 131 12.87 0.58 -5.13
C TYR A 131 12.98 -0.81 -5.80
N GLU A 132 13.71 -0.91 -6.91
CA GLU A 132 14.01 -2.16 -7.61
C GLU A 132 14.95 -3.08 -6.82
N ALA A 133 15.96 -2.53 -6.15
CA ALA A 133 16.88 -3.31 -5.31
C ALA A 133 16.15 -3.99 -4.14
N LEU A 134 15.11 -3.35 -3.61
CA LEU A 134 14.21 -3.93 -2.61
C LEU A 134 13.17 -4.90 -3.22
N GLN A 135 13.17 -5.09 -4.54
CA GLN A 135 12.19 -5.88 -5.29
C GLN A 135 10.74 -5.45 -5.05
N LEU A 136 10.55 -4.15 -4.82
CA LEU A 136 9.21 -3.58 -4.76
C LEU A 136 8.69 -3.40 -6.18
N ASN A 137 7.43 -3.78 -6.41
CA ASN A 137 6.80 -3.66 -7.71
C ASN A 137 6.02 -2.35 -7.79
N PRO A 138 6.31 -1.46 -8.76
CA PRO A 138 5.51 -0.27 -8.95
C PRO A 138 4.14 -0.69 -9.52
N CYS A 139 3.14 0.13 -9.24
CA CYS A 139 1.85 0.05 -9.91
C CYS A 139 1.35 1.46 -10.21
N LEU A 140 0.42 1.54 -11.15
CA LEU A 140 -0.21 2.79 -11.56
C LEU A 140 -0.98 3.37 -10.38
N ASP A 141 -0.61 4.60 -9.99
CA ASP A 141 -1.26 5.31 -8.89
C ASP A 141 -2.80 5.27 -9.05
N PRO A 142 -3.56 4.77 -8.07
CA PRO A 142 -5.02 4.71 -8.14
C PRO A 142 -5.69 6.06 -8.40
N ILE A 143 -5.04 7.17 -8.06
CA ILE A 143 -5.54 8.53 -8.30
C ILE A 143 -4.84 9.23 -9.46
N HIS A 144 -4.10 8.53 -10.32
CA HIS A 144 -3.42 9.12 -11.49
C HIS A 144 -4.38 9.88 -12.43
N THR A 145 -5.67 9.55 -12.44
CA THR A 145 -6.71 10.22 -13.25
C THR A 145 -7.25 11.50 -12.61
N SER A 146 -6.93 11.79 -11.35
CA SER A 146 -7.45 12.95 -10.62
C SER A 146 -6.86 14.29 -11.07
N GLY A 147 -5.74 14.27 -11.80
CA GLY A 147 -5.00 15.49 -12.17
C GLY A 147 -4.35 16.22 -10.99
N LEU A 148 -4.21 15.55 -9.84
CA LEU A 148 -3.55 16.10 -8.65
C LEU A 148 -2.04 15.84 -8.63
N ARG A 149 -1.57 14.78 -9.31
CA ARG A 149 -0.17 14.36 -9.36
C ARG A 149 0.31 14.34 -10.81
N GLU A 150 1.48 14.91 -11.04
CA GLU A 150 2.17 14.84 -12.33
C GLU A 150 3.23 13.73 -12.25
N MET A 151 3.36 12.92 -13.31
CA MET A 151 4.45 11.95 -13.40
C MET A 151 5.74 12.70 -13.69
N VAL A 152 6.77 12.49 -12.86
CA VAL A 152 8.10 13.08 -13.07
C VAL A 152 8.70 12.53 -14.37
N GLU A 153 8.65 11.20 -14.55
CA GLU A 153 8.96 10.52 -15.80
C GLU A 153 8.07 9.26 -15.94
N LYS A 154 7.41 9.08 -17.09
CA LYS A 154 6.46 7.97 -17.31
C LYS A 154 7.06 6.58 -17.08
N LYS A 155 8.35 6.42 -17.37
CA LYS A 155 9.08 5.14 -17.29
C LYS A 155 9.48 4.74 -15.86
N ASP A 156 9.44 5.66 -14.89
CA ASP A 156 10.02 5.43 -13.56
C ASP A 156 8.96 5.22 -12.46
N ALA A 157 7.67 5.38 -12.77
CA ALA A 157 6.57 5.30 -11.80
C ALA A 157 6.74 6.24 -10.59
N VAL A 158 7.44 7.36 -10.80
CA VAL A 158 7.64 8.41 -9.79
C VAL A 158 6.67 9.55 -10.08
N TYR A 159 5.91 9.93 -9.06
CA TYR A 159 4.91 10.97 -9.13
C TYR A 159 5.32 12.12 -8.21
N GLU A 160 5.14 13.35 -8.67
CA GLU A 160 5.24 14.50 -7.78
C GLU A 160 4.00 14.52 -6.88
N ALA A 161 4.22 14.59 -5.58
CA ALA A 161 3.15 14.87 -4.62
C ALA A 161 2.51 16.22 -4.94
N VAL A 162 1.29 16.46 -4.46
CA VAL A 162 0.50 17.66 -4.81
C VAL A 162 1.28 18.93 -4.48
N ASN A 163 1.79 19.62 -5.51
CA ASN A 163 2.61 20.83 -5.41
C ASN A 163 1.98 22.00 -6.17
N LYS A 164 0.66 22.20 -6.01
CA LYS A 164 -0.05 23.32 -6.62
C LYS A 164 0.10 24.55 -5.74
N PRO A 165 0.48 25.74 -6.28
CA PRO A 165 0.60 26.96 -5.49
C PRO A 165 -0.65 27.30 -4.67
N SER A 166 -1.84 27.02 -5.20
CA SER A 166 -3.12 27.23 -4.51
C SER A 166 -3.32 26.33 -3.29
N LEU A 167 -2.52 25.28 -3.13
CA LEU A 167 -2.58 24.32 -2.02
C LEU A 167 -1.34 24.41 -1.12
N ALA A 168 -0.46 25.39 -1.33
CA ALA A 168 0.79 25.52 -0.58
C ALA A 168 0.58 25.76 0.94
N GLN A 169 -0.60 26.24 1.34
CA GLN A 169 -0.98 26.45 2.74
C GLN A 169 -1.98 25.39 3.24
N HIS A 170 -2.30 24.37 2.43
CA HIS A 170 -3.30 23.38 2.78
C HIS A 170 -2.69 22.30 3.67
N PHE A 171 -3.37 22.00 4.78
CA PHE A 171 -3.02 20.86 5.61
C PHE A 171 -3.66 19.58 5.06
N VAL A 172 -2.82 18.68 4.55
CA VAL A 172 -3.27 17.36 4.13
C VAL A 172 -3.46 16.50 5.38
N GLY A 173 -4.71 16.19 5.73
CA GLY A 173 -5.05 15.36 6.89
C GLY A 173 -4.48 13.94 6.81
N LEU A 174 -4.27 13.30 7.96
CA LEU A 174 -3.78 11.93 8.03
C LEU A 174 -4.75 10.96 7.33
N HIS A 175 -4.22 10.13 6.44
CA HIS A 175 -4.98 9.13 5.71
C HIS A 175 -4.08 7.94 5.34
N ASN A 176 -4.71 6.84 4.94
CA ASN A 176 -4.02 5.76 4.24
C ASN A 176 -4.22 5.95 2.73
N GLU A 177 -3.17 5.74 1.94
CA GLU A 177 -3.18 6.01 0.50
C GLU A 177 -4.15 5.05 -0.25
N SER A 178 -5.17 5.63 -0.87
CA SER A 178 -6.03 4.98 -1.87
C SER A 178 -6.67 3.64 -1.45
N THR A 179 -7.02 3.47 -0.18
CA THR A 179 -7.45 2.15 0.33
C THR A 179 -8.80 1.64 -0.22
N PHE A 180 -9.61 2.45 -0.90
CA PHE A 180 -10.98 2.04 -1.24
C PHE A 180 -11.10 0.97 -2.34
N VAL A 181 -10.39 1.12 -3.48
CA VAL A 181 -10.58 0.25 -4.66
C VAL A 181 -9.31 -0.51 -5.02
N LYS A 182 -8.20 0.18 -5.20
CA LYS A 182 -6.89 -0.37 -5.54
C LYS A 182 -5.86 0.29 -4.66
N THR A 183 -4.94 -0.47 -4.08
CA THR A 183 -3.90 0.08 -3.20
C THR A 183 -2.61 -0.71 -3.33
N ALA A 184 -1.47 -0.03 -3.21
CA ALA A 184 -0.19 -0.70 -3.09
C ALA A 184 0.00 -1.13 -1.63
N THR A 185 0.63 -2.29 -1.40
CA THR A 185 0.96 -2.73 -0.02
C THR A 185 1.94 -1.79 0.65
N TYR A 186 2.86 -1.20 -0.11
CA TYR A 186 3.88 -0.27 0.37
C TYR A 186 3.88 0.98 -0.49
N GLY A 187 4.15 2.12 0.14
CA GLY A 187 4.43 3.39 -0.52
C GLY A 187 5.84 3.88 -0.15
N ALA A 188 6.46 4.64 -1.04
CA ALA A 188 7.77 5.24 -0.79
C ALA A 188 7.72 6.73 -1.19
N PHE A 189 8.33 7.57 -0.36
CA PHE A 189 8.45 9.01 -0.58
C PHE A 189 9.93 9.40 -0.62
N VAL A 190 10.25 10.43 -1.39
CA VAL A 190 11.60 10.97 -1.50
C VAL A 190 11.56 12.48 -1.59
N CYS A 191 12.47 13.15 -0.88
CA CYS A 191 12.63 14.59 -0.93
C CYS A 191 13.76 14.96 -1.88
N PHE A 192 13.44 15.36 -3.12
CA PHE A 192 14.44 15.90 -4.06
C PHE A 192 14.73 17.38 -3.80
N LYS A 193 13.75 18.11 -3.28
CA LYS A 193 13.85 19.54 -2.98
C LYS A 193 13.17 19.83 -1.63
N PRO A 194 13.92 20.25 -0.60
CA PRO A 194 13.34 20.72 0.65
C PRO A 194 12.46 21.96 0.46
N ALA A 195 11.49 22.17 1.35
CA ALA A 195 10.69 23.39 1.38
C ALA A 195 11.58 24.63 1.64
N SER A 196 11.28 25.74 0.97
CA SER A 196 12.07 26.98 1.06
C SER A 196 11.70 27.88 2.24
N GLU A 197 10.48 27.78 2.76
CA GLU A 197 9.92 28.70 3.76
C GLU A 197 9.48 27.99 5.05
N GLY A 198 10.06 26.80 5.32
CA GLY A 198 9.62 25.90 6.38
C GLY A 198 8.35 25.13 6.02
N GLY A 199 7.98 24.14 6.84
CA GLY A 199 6.86 23.26 6.53
C GLY A 199 7.23 22.18 5.50
N GLY A 200 6.20 21.59 4.88
CA GLY A 200 6.36 20.55 3.85
C GLY A 200 6.84 19.21 4.38
N GLU A 201 6.86 19.02 5.70
CA GLU A 201 7.18 17.74 6.31
C GLU A 201 6.10 16.71 6.00
N PHE A 202 6.52 15.49 5.68
CA PHE A 202 5.62 14.36 5.58
C PHE A 202 5.37 13.81 6.98
N ILE A 203 4.20 14.12 7.54
CA ILE A 203 3.79 13.61 8.84
C ILE A 203 3.30 12.18 8.67
N ILE A 204 3.91 11.25 9.40
CA ILE A 204 3.49 9.87 9.47
C ILE A 204 2.95 9.56 10.86
N ALA A 205 1.96 8.68 10.92
CA ALA A 205 1.41 8.20 12.17
C ALA A 205 1.18 6.69 12.10
N ASP A 206 1.46 6.00 13.19
CA ASP A 206 1.21 4.57 13.31
C ASP A 206 -0.29 4.33 13.58
N GLY A 207 -0.98 3.80 12.56
CA GLY A 207 -2.41 3.49 12.64
C GLY A 207 -2.74 2.44 13.71
N ALA A 208 -1.89 1.43 13.91
CA ALA A 208 -2.10 0.42 14.94
C ALA A 208 -1.97 1.04 16.34
N LYS A 209 -0.98 1.93 16.54
CA LYS A 209 -0.82 2.67 17.79
C LYS A 209 -2.00 3.58 18.07
N ILE A 210 -2.50 4.30 17.06
CA ILE A 210 -3.71 5.14 17.18
C ILE A 210 -4.89 4.28 17.62
N ILE A 211 -5.16 3.17 16.94
CA ILE A 211 -6.27 2.26 17.26
C ILE A 211 -6.14 1.70 18.69
N ASN A 212 -4.92 1.34 19.12
CA ASN A 212 -4.68 0.88 20.48
C ASN A 212 -4.92 1.95 21.54
N GLY A 213 -4.62 3.22 21.23
CA GLY A 213 -4.82 4.36 22.12
C GLY A 213 -6.24 4.93 22.15
N LEU A 214 -7.14 4.49 21.25
CA LEU A 214 -8.54 4.90 21.28
C LEU A 214 -9.28 4.29 22.48
N ASP A 215 -10.21 5.07 23.04
CA ASP A 215 -11.18 4.56 24.01
C ASP A 215 -11.92 3.34 23.46
N LYS A 216 -11.93 2.24 24.22
CA LYS A 216 -12.44 0.94 23.73
C LYS A 216 -13.93 0.96 23.46
N ASP A 217 -14.70 1.75 24.22
CA ASP A 217 -16.14 1.89 23.99
C ASP A 217 -16.45 2.75 22.76
N VAL A 218 -15.64 3.78 22.48
CA VAL A 218 -15.69 4.52 21.21
C VAL A 218 -15.34 3.60 20.04
N LEU A 219 -14.21 2.87 20.12
CA LEU A 219 -13.75 1.99 19.05
C LEU A 219 -14.78 0.88 18.76
N ARG A 220 -15.36 0.28 19.81
CA ARG A 220 -16.44 -0.72 19.69
C ARG A 220 -17.65 -0.16 18.94
N ARG A 221 -18.12 1.04 19.31
CA ARG A 221 -19.23 1.69 18.59
C ARG A 221 -18.92 1.99 17.13
N LEU A 222 -17.70 2.44 16.81
CA LEU A 222 -17.28 2.70 15.43
C LEU A 222 -17.27 1.41 14.60
N TYR A 223 -16.75 0.33 15.16
CA TYR A 223 -16.68 -0.98 14.54
C TYR A 223 -18.07 -1.59 14.31
N GLU A 224 -18.90 -1.69 15.35
CA GLU A 224 -20.24 -2.28 15.30
C GLU A 224 -21.18 -1.51 14.36
N ARG A 225 -21.06 -0.18 14.33
CA ARG A 225 -21.83 0.68 13.42
C ARG A 225 -21.28 0.72 12.00
N LYS A 226 -20.17 -0.01 11.73
CA LYS A 226 -19.52 -0.09 10.42
C LYS A 226 -19.21 1.30 9.87
N VAL A 227 -18.71 2.21 10.71
CA VAL A 227 -18.32 3.54 10.26
C VAL A 227 -17.17 3.40 9.24
N ARG A 228 -17.33 4.07 8.10
CA ARG A 228 -16.35 4.15 7.02
C ARG A 228 -16.22 5.61 6.62
N ILE A 229 -15.00 6.15 6.75
CA ILE A 229 -14.67 7.51 6.34
C ILE A 229 -13.78 7.37 5.11
N SER A 230 -14.21 7.91 3.98
CA SER A 230 -13.48 7.78 2.71
C SER A 230 -12.52 8.94 2.47
N VAL A 231 -12.88 10.17 2.87
CA VAL A 231 -12.01 11.36 2.85
C VAL A 231 -12.56 12.37 3.87
N SER A 232 -11.70 13.11 4.57
CA SER A 232 -12.08 14.31 5.31
C SER A 232 -11.03 15.39 5.06
N ASN A 233 -11.39 16.42 4.29
CA ASN A 233 -10.59 17.62 4.16
C ASN A 233 -11.01 18.59 5.27
N LEU A 234 -10.03 19.16 5.97
CA LEU A 234 -10.26 20.14 7.02
C LEU A 234 -9.65 21.46 6.58
N ASP A 235 -10.50 22.46 6.37
CA ASP A 235 -10.04 23.84 6.21
C ASP A 235 -9.82 24.40 7.62
N LEU A 236 -8.55 24.55 7.99
CA LEU A 236 -8.17 25.20 9.25
C LEU A 236 -8.09 26.71 8.96
N ASN A 237 -9.18 27.43 9.28
CA ASN A 237 -9.22 28.89 9.25
C ASN A 237 -8.44 29.51 10.42
#